data_AF-A0A1I1KK20-F1
#
_entry.id   AF-A0A1I1KK20-F1
#
_cell.length_a   1.000
_cell.length_b   1.000
_cell.length_c   1.000
_cell.angle_alpha   90.00
_cell.angle_beta   90.00
_cell.angle_gamma   90.00
#
_symmetry.space_group_name_H-M   'P 1'
#
loop_
_entity.id
_entity.type
_entity.pdbx_description
1 polymer ?
#
loop_
_entity_poly.entity_id
_entity_poly.type
_entity_poly.pdbx_seq_one_letter_code
_entity_poly.pdbx_strand_id
1 'polypeptide(L)' 'MGYKIRYEKGNFKTGACMLQNSKVVVVNRFSNLEMKIGALVGLLRDMPTDGSMLNEKQRQFLRSIKQTKLTI' A
#
# COMPACT_ATOMS: atom_id res chain seq x y z
N MET A 1 10.84 6.25 -2.32
CA MET A 1 9.42 6.61 -2.06
C MET A 1 9.18 7.28 -0.71
N GLY A 2 9.98 7.02 0.33
CA GLY A 2 9.98 7.85 1.55
C GLY A 2 8.74 7.74 2.44
N TYR A 3 7.84 6.78 2.17
CA TYR A 3 6.67 6.54 3.01
C TYR A 3 7.07 5.76 4.27
N LYS A 4 6.54 6.17 5.42
CA LYS A 4 6.69 5.44 6.69
C LYS A 4 5.45 4.60 6.97
N ILE A 5 5.64 3.34 7.34
CA ILE A 5 4.55 2.46 7.75
C ILE A 5 4.43 2.53 9.27
N ARG A 6 3.21 2.74 9.78
CA ARG A 6 2.88 2.69 11.21
C ARG A 6 1.74 1.72 11.45
N TYR A 7 1.85 0.94 12.52
CA TYR A 7 0.78 0.04 12.95
C TYR A 7 0.05 0.67 14.12
N GLU A 8 -1.23 0.98 13.94
CA GLU A 8 -2.02 1.66 14.96
C GLU A 8 -3.33 0.92 15.21
N LYS A 9 -3.91 1.16 16.40
CA LYS A 9 -5.27 0.72 16.73
C LYS A 9 -6.24 1.74 16.15
N GLY A 10 -6.99 1.37 15.11
CA GLY A 10 -8.00 2.24 14.53
C GLY A 10 -9.08 1.46 13.79
N ASN A 11 -10.29 2.01 13.75
CA ASN A 11 -11.43 1.38 13.07
C ASN A 11 -11.45 1.77 11.57
N PHE A 12 -10.44 1.31 10.83
CA PHE A 12 -10.34 1.56 9.40
C PHE A 12 -11.15 0.50 8.63
N LYS A 13 -12.20 0.92 7.91
CA LYS A 13 -13.02 0.00 7.09
C LYS A 13 -12.22 -0.73 6.02
N THR A 14 -11.12 -0.14 5.55
CA THR A 14 -10.27 -0.65 4.46
C THR A 14 -8.98 -1.32 4.95
N GLY A 15 -8.77 -1.48 6.26
CA GLY A 15 -7.57 -2.13 6.83
C GLY A 15 -6.28 -1.29 6.80
N ALA A 16 -6.18 -0.27 5.93
CA ALA A 16 -5.10 0.72 5.94
C ALA A 16 -5.57 2.10 5.44
N CYS A 17 -4.86 3.15 5.85
CA CYS A 17 -5.08 4.53 5.45
C CYS A 17 -3.74 5.22 5.11
N MET A 18 -3.73 6.08 4.09
CA MET A 18 -2.55 6.86 3.71
C MET A 18 -2.74 8.34 4.07
N LEU A 19 -1.81 8.88 4.85
CA LEU A 19 -1.68 10.30 5.14
C LEU A 19 -0.75 10.93 4.08
N GLN A 20 -1.35 11.59 3.09
CA GLN A 20 -0.63 12.15 1.94
C GLN A 20 0.41 13.20 2.36
N ASN A 21 0.04 14.16 3.23
CA ASN A 21 0.93 15.23 3.66
C ASN A 21 2.18 14.72 4.41
N SER A 22 2.00 13.71 5.26
CA SER A 22 3.09 13.17 6.09
C SER A 22 3.82 12.00 5.43
N LYS A 23 3.36 11.54 4.25
CA LYS A 23 3.81 10.29 3.61
C LYS A 23 3.81 9.12 4.60
N VAL A 24 2.73 8.95 5.36
CA VAL A 24 2.60 7.87 6.36
C VAL A 24 1.48 6.92 5.93
N VAL A 25 1.74 5.63 5.90
CA VAL A 25 0.73 4.58 5.74
C VAL A 25 0.45 3.98 7.12
N VAL A 26 -0.79 4.10 7.57
CA VAL A 26 -1.26 3.53 8.82
C VAL A 26 -1.98 2.23 8.52
N VAL A 27 -1.47 1.12 9.05
CA VAL A 27 -2.08 -0.21 8.92
C VAL A 27 -2.76 -0.58 10.23
N ASN A 28 -3.99 -1.06 10.15
CA ASN A 28 -4.71 -1.51 11.34
C ASN A 28 -4.02 -2.74 11.94
N ARG A 29 -3.66 -2.65 13.22
CA ARG A 29 -3.03 -3.78 13.93
C ARG A 29 -3.93 -5.01 14.01
N PHE A 30 -5.26 -4.81 14.09
CA PHE A 30 -6.25 -5.87 14.27
C PHE A 30 -6.66 -6.58 12.99
N SER A 31 -6.29 -6.05 11.82
CA SER A 31 -6.58 -6.71 10.55
C SER A 31 -5.82 -8.03 10.44
N ASN A 32 -6.48 -9.05 9.88
CA ASN A 32 -5.83 -10.31 9.54
C ASN A 32 -4.82 -10.09 8.39
N LEU A 33 -4.00 -11.11 8.10
CA LEU A 33 -2.93 -11.02 7.12
C LEU A 33 -3.48 -10.66 5.72
N GLU A 34 -4.55 -11.33 5.29
CA GLU A 34 -5.17 -11.10 3.98
C GLU A 34 -5.65 -9.66 3.81
N MET A 35 -6.36 -9.11 4.80
CA MET A 35 -6.80 -7.72 4.75
C MET A 35 -5.62 -6.73 4.73
N LYS A 36 -4.55 -7.02 5.48
CA LYS A 36 -3.34 -6.17 5.46
C LYS A 36 -2.69 -6.17 4.06
N ILE A 37 -2.57 -7.34 3.44
CA ILE A 37 -2.02 -7.48 2.10
C ILE A 37 -2.90 -6.76 1.08
N GLY A 38 -4.22 -7.04 1.08
CA GLY A 38 -5.17 -6.42 0.17
C GLY A 38 -5.18 -4.89 0.26
N ALA A 39 -5.17 -4.37 1.49
CA ALA A 39 -5.11 -2.93 1.74
C ALA A 39 -3.81 -2.29 1.20
N LEU A 40 -2.65 -2.90 1.48
CA LEU A 40 -1.37 -2.39 0.99
C LEU A 40 -1.24 -2.47 -0.53
N VAL A 41 -1.73 -3.56 -1.14
CA VAL A 41 -1.76 -3.74 -2.60
C VAL A 41 -2.65 -2.69 -3.26
N GLY A 42 -3.84 -2.42 -2.70
CA GLY A 42 -4.71 -1.35 -3.16
C GLY A 42 -4.03 0.01 -3.12
N LEU A 43 -3.43 0.36 -1.98
CA LEU A 43 -2.68 1.61 -1.82
C LEU A 43 -1.53 1.74 -2.84
N LEU A 44 -0.82 0.65 -3.15
CA LEU A 44 0.26 0.65 -4.13
C LEU A 44 -0.22 0.85 -5.58
N ARG A 45 -1.45 0.43 -5.90
CA ARG A 45 -2.05 0.68 -7.23
C ARG A 45 -2.39 2.15 -7.42
N ASP A 46 -3.02 2.75 -6.42
CA ASP A 46 -3.54 4.12 -6.47
C ASP A 46 -2.44 5.16 -6.25
N MET A 47 -1.31 4.79 -5.66
CA MET A 47 -0.22 5.72 -5.38
C MET A 47 0.40 6.27 -6.69
N PRO A 48 0.57 7.59 -6.81
CA PRO A 48 1.37 8.19 -7.87
C PRO A 48 2.84 7.80 -7.64
N THR A 49 3.33 6.89 -8.47
CA THR A 49 4.69 6.33 -8.37
C THR A 49 5.59 6.97 -9.41
N ASP A 50 6.64 7.66 -8.96
CA ASP A 50 7.75 8.08 -9.83
C ASP A 50 8.70 6.89 -10.06
N GLY A 51 8.79 6.43 -11.32
CA GLY A 51 9.62 5.29 -11.72
C GLY A 51 11.13 5.51 -11.53
N SER A 52 11.57 6.76 -11.40
CA SER A 52 12.96 7.11 -11.13
C SER A 52 13.41 6.71 -9.71
N MET A 53 12.46 6.63 -8.78
CA MET A 53 12.70 6.34 -7.35
C MET A 53 12.69 4.84 -7.02
N LEU A 54 12.56 3.98 -8.02
CA LEU A 54 12.49 2.53 -7.88
C LEU A 54 13.65 1.86 -8.62
N ASN A 55 14.24 0.84 -8.00
CA ASN A 55 15.16 -0.05 -8.69
C ASN A 55 14.40 -1.03 -9.61
N GLU A 56 15.13 -1.74 -10.46
CA GLU A 56 14.52 -2.59 -11.48
C GLU A 56 13.61 -3.69 -10.90
N LYS A 57 14.03 -4.35 -9.81
CA LYS A 57 13.22 -5.37 -9.12
C LYS A 57 11.91 -4.78 -8.58
N GLN A 58 11.97 -3.59 -7.98
CA GLN A 58 10.80 -2.90 -7.45
C GLN A 58 9.84 -2.46 -8.56
N ARG A 59 10.36 -2.00 -9.71
CA ARG A 59 9.54 -1.66 -10.87
C ARG A 59 8.81 -2.87 -11.41
N GLN A 60 9.49 -4.01 -11.55
CA GLN A 60 8.87 -5.25 -12.02
C GLN A 60 7.75 -5.71 -11.08
N PHE A 61 7.99 -5.64 -9.77
CA PHE A 61 6.97 -5.97 -8.77
C PHE A 61 5.79 -5.00 -8.77
N LEU A 62 6.04 -3.69 -8.91
CA LEU A 62 4.95 -2.71 -9.02
C LEU A 62 4.13 -2.93 -10.31
N ARG A 63 4.78 -3.27 -11.42
CA ARG A 63 4.11 -3.61 -12.68
C ARG A 63 3.22 -4.84 -12.51
N SER A 64 3.70 -5.90 -11.86
CA SER A 64 2.87 -7.09 -11.63
C SER A 64 1.65 -6.77 -10.77
N ILE A 65 1.82 -5.98 -9.70
CA ILE A 65 0.71 -5.51 -8.86
C ILE A 65 -0.35 -4.72 -9.64
N LYS A 66 0.08 -3.80 -10.52
CA LYS A 66 -0.82 -2.96 -11.33
C LYS A 66 -1.50 -3.73 -12.46
N GLN A 67 -0.87 -4.78 -12.99
CA GLN A 67 -1.42 -5.63 -14.06
C GLN A 67 -2.45 -6.64 -13.56
N THR A 68 -2.37 -7.07 -12.30
CA THR A 68 -3.40 -7.93 -11.73
C THR A 68 -4.67 -7.12 -11.47
N LYS A 69 -5.70 -7.21 -12.31
CA LYS A 69 -7.05 -6.81 -11.86
C LYS A 69 -7.49 -7.81 -10.80
N LEU A 70 -7.64 -7.37 -9.55
CA LEU A 70 -8.33 -8.17 -8.54
C LEU A 70 -9.81 -8.17 -8.94
N THR A 71 -10.23 -9.18 -9.70
CA THR A 71 -11.64 -9.49 -9.87
C THR A 71 -12.07 -10.15 -8.57
N ILE A 72 -12.73 -9.38 -7.71
CA ILE A 72 -13.46 -9.89 -6.54
C ILE A 72 -14.93 -9.75 -6.87
#